data_AF-A0A8J3T110-F1
#
_entry.id   AF-A0A8J3T110-F1
#
_cell.length_a   1.000
_cell.length_b   1.000
_cell.length_c   1.000
_cell.angle_alpha   90.00
_cell.angle_beta   90.00
_cell.angle_gamma   90.00
#
_symmetry.space_group_name_H-M   'P 1'
#
loop_
_entity.id
_entity.type
_entity.pdbx_description
1 polymer ?
#
loop_
_entity_poly.entity_id
_entity_poly.type
_entity_poly.pdbx_seq_one_letter_code
_entity_poly.pdbx_strand_id
1 'polypeptide(L)'
;MTEVPAWAVRLRAERRNRLWSQKDMALELVRVADERMRVRLPSRESIVRRIRSYEAGEHQPDDPYRMLYCRALGLDEGELFGDHAGDPLDDEIEALELARRVAVSDVGSGTLEQLERAVDDLAVAYPGTPPALLLDRTKRHLSYVARLIDAKKTLAEHRRLLVVGGWLSLLAATCHIDLRQFVAAGARLRTAAQLAAHAEHPEIAAWCLETSAWQSLTAGDYRHALDLSLGAQRVAPRGSSAYIQATAQEGRVWARLGAGPETRDALDRVARMISPLPVPDRPEHHYRYDPAKSEAYVATTLSWLGDPAAEPYARQVLARLESVSDGPPHPRRAVSARLDLALALLAADQPDEAGDLALTAVTSGLLVPSQYWRAQEVITSVEARHLPEAVELREAYLELCGPSQEGPA
;
A
#
# COMPACT_ATOMS: atom_id res chain seq x y z
N MET A 1 -18.08 -16.20 -44.83
CA MET A 1 -18.69 -15.20 -45.71
C MET A 1 -17.58 -14.26 -46.10
N THR A 2 -17.18 -14.23 -47.37
CA THR A 2 -16.12 -13.34 -47.87
C THR A 2 -16.61 -11.91 -47.76
N GLU A 3 -15.86 -11.08 -47.05
CA GLU A 3 -16.17 -9.66 -46.85
C GLU A 3 -16.18 -8.95 -48.21
N VAL A 4 -17.24 -8.19 -48.49
CA VAL A 4 -17.35 -7.45 -49.76
C VAL A 4 -16.28 -6.34 -49.76
N PRO A 5 -15.43 -6.21 -50.80
CA PRO A 5 -14.35 -5.23 -50.80
C PRO A 5 -14.85 -3.78 -50.69
N ALA A 6 -14.09 -2.91 -50.03
CA ALA A 6 -14.49 -1.52 -49.77
C ALA A 6 -14.82 -0.72 -51.05
N TRP A 7 -14.12 -0.98 -52.17
CA TRP A 7 -14.45 -0.35 -53.46
C TRP A 7 -15.84 -0.75 -53.98
N ALA A 8 -16.26 -2.01 -53.78
CA ALA A 8 -17.56 -2.50 -54.24
C ALA A 8 -18.72 -1.90 -53.43
N VAL A 9 -18.51 -1.74 -52.12
CA VAL A 9 -19.44 -1.04 -51.22
C VAL A 9 -19.58 0.43 -51.63
N ARG A 10 -18.47 1.12 -51.91
CA ARG A 10 -18.47 2.52 -52.37
C ARG A 10 -19.19 2.71 -53.69
N LEU A 11 -18.90 1.89 -54.71
CA LEU A 11 -19.62 1.94 -56.00
C LEU A 11 -21.14 1.84 -55.81
N ARG A 12 -21.58 0.92 -54.94
CA ARG A 12 -22.99 0.73 -54.62
C ARG A 12 -23.56 1.94 -53.87
N ALA A 13 -22.82 2.49 -52.93
CA ALA A 13 -23.23 3.66 -52.14
C ALA A 13 -23.38 4.91 -53.04
N GLU A 14 -22.38 5.24 -53.84
CA GLU A 14 -22.39 6.41 -54.74
C GLU A 14 -23.55 6.39 -55.73
N ARG A 15 -23.85 5.20 -56.29
CA ARG A 15 -25.03 5.01 -57.15
C ARG A 15 -26.33 5.24 -56.39
N ARG A 16 -26.46 4.68 -55.19
CA ARG A 16 -27.69 4.80 -54.38
C ARG A 16 -27.90 6.21 -53.84
N ASN A 17 -26.83 6.93 -53.49
CA ASN A 17 -26.87 8.32 -53.05
C ASN A 17 -27.42 9.25 -54.15
N ARG A 18 -27.16 8.92 -55.42
CA ARG A 18 -27.74 9.60 -56.59
C ARG A 18 -29.13 9.08 -56.97
N LEU A 19 -29.70 8.18 -56.17
CA LEU A 19 -31.00 7.54 -56.40
C LEU A 19 -31.08 6.77 -57.73
N TRP A 20 -29.95 6.32 -58.26
CA TRP A 20 -29.87 5.60 -59.52
C TRP A 20 -30.09 4.10 -59.33
N SER A 21 -30.89 3.48 -60.20
CA SER A 21 -30.89 2.03 -60.33
C SER A 21 -29.65 1.55 -61.09
N GLN A 22 -29.35 0.25 -61.05
CA GLN A 22 -28.28 -0.32 -61.89
C GLN A 22 -28.53 -0.11 -63.39
N LYS A 23 -29.80 0.01 -63.81
CA LYS A 23 -30.17 0.33 -65.20
C LYS A 23 -29.90 1.78 -65.56
N ASP A 24 -30.03 2.69 -64.59
CA ASP A 24 -29.72 4.12 -64.77
C ASP A 24 -28.22 4.33 -64.80
N MET A 25 -27.48 3.63 -63.92
CA MET A 25 -26.02 3.63 -63.98
C MET A 25 -25.50 3.08 -65.31
N ALA A 26 -26.12 2.04 -65.85
CA ALA A 26 -25.76 1.54 -67.18
C ALA A 26 -26.05 2.55 -68.31
N LEU A 27 -27.09 3.38 -68.19
CA LEU A 27 -27.32 4.48 -69.14
C LEU A 27 -26.22 5.53 -69.03
N GLU A 28 -25.87 5.88 -67.82
CA GLU A 28 -24.91 6.93 -67.56
C GLU A 28 -23.51 6.54 -68.05
N LEU A 29 -23.08 5.29 -67.81
CA LEU A 29 -21.82 4.76 -68.34
C LEU A 29 -21.77 4.80 -69.89
N VAL A 30 -22.89 4.58 -70.57
CA VAL A 30 -22.97 4.68 -72.04
C VAL A 30 -22.98 6.15 -72.50
N ARG A 31 -23.64 7.03 -71.74
CA ARG A 31 -23.73 8.47 -72.01
C ARG A 31 -22.37 9.15 -71.93
N VAL A 32 -21.56 8.81 -70.92
CA VAL A 32 -20.23 9.40 -70.71
C VAL A 32 -19.12 8.76 -71.56
N ALA A 33 -19.42 7.68 -72.27
CA ALA A 33 -18.50 7.07 -73.22
C ALA A 33 -18.36 7.95 -74.47
N ASP A 34 -17.13 8.11 -74.95
CA ASP A 34 -16.87 8.80 -76.22
C ASP A 34 -17.34 7.96 -77.42
N GLU A 35 -17.38 8.57 -78.60
CA GLU A 35 -17.92 7.95 -79.82
C GLU A 35 -17.19 6.64 -80.18
N ARG A 36 -15.88 6.55 -79.93
CA ARG A 36 -15.07 5.37 -80.24
C ARG A 36 -15.32 4.23 -79.25
N MET A 37 -15.51 4.55 -77.97
CA MET A 37 -15.81 3.59 -76.92
C MET A 37 -17.25 3.08 -77.03
N ARG A 38 -18.21 3.97 -77.34
CA ARG A 38 -19.64 3.62 -77.38
C ARG A 38 -19.96 2.51 -78.38
N VAL A 39 -19.29 2.49 -79.53
CA VAL A 39 -19.42 1.44 -80.56
C VAL A 39 -18.92 0.08 -80.08
N ARG A 40 -18.00 0.04 -79.11
CA ARG A 40 -17.38 -1.19 -78.57
C ARG A 40 -18.02 -1.67 -77.27
N LEU A 41 -18.93 -0.89 -76.69
CA LEU A 41 -19.62 -1.29 -75.47
C LEU A 41 -20.60 -2.43 -75.77
N PRO A 42 -20.68 -3.45 -74.89
CA PRO A 42 -21.65 -4.52 -75.04
C PRO A 42 -23.07 -4.01 -74.81
N SER A 43 -24.06 -4.89 -75.05
CA SER A 43 -25.47 -4.54 -74.82
C SER A 43 -25.71 -4.02 -73.40
N ARG A 44 -26.69 -3.13 -73.25
CA ARG A 44 -27.06 -2.52 -71.96
C ARG A 44 -27.35 -3.57 -70.89
N GLU A 45 -27.96 -4.70 -71.25
CA GLU A 45 -28.19 -5.83 -70.33
C GLU A 45 -26.89 -6.44 -69.81
N SER A 46 -25.88 -6.59 -70.68
CA SER A 46 -24.57 -7.07 -70.26
C SER A 46 -23.86 -6.07 -69.35
N ILE A 47 -24.05 -4.77 -69.55
CA ILE A 47 -23.49 -3.73 -68.66
C ILE A 47 -24.16 -3.82 -67.28
N VAL A 48 -25.49 -3.94 -67.21
CA VAL A 48 -26.22 -4.11 -65.94
C VAL A 48 -25.75 -5.34 -65.18
N ARG A 49 -25.49 -6.47 -65.88
CA ARG A 49 -24.93 -7.68 -65.26
C ARG A 49 -23.53 -7.44 -64.69
N ARG A 50 -22.68 -6.70 -65.40
CA ARG A 50 -21.35 -6.32 -64.92
C ARG A 50 -21.44 -5.44 -63.66
N ILE A 51 -22.30 -4.42 -63.66
CA ILE A 51 -22.55 -3.55 -62.50
C ILE A 51 -22.93 -4.38 -61.26
N ARG A 52 -23.80 -5.40 -61.41
CA ARG A 52 -24.16 -6.31 -60.32
C ARG A 52 -22.96 -7.07 -59.77
N SER A 53 -22.15 -7.64 -60.66
CA SER A 53 -20.94 -8.39 -60.28
C SER A 53 -19.93 -7.49 -59.57
N TYR A 54 -19.76 -6.25 -60.05
CA TYR A 54 -18.87 -5.25 -59.44
C TYR A 54 -19.35 -4.86 -58.05
N GLU A 55 -20.62 -4.51 -57.89
CA GLU A 55 -21.18 -4.13 -56.59
C GLU A 55 -21.26 -5.30 -55.61
N ALA A 56 -21.24 -6.54 -56.08
CA ALA A 56 -21.14 -7.74 -55.27
C ALA A 56 -19.69 -8.06 -54.83
N GLY A 57 -18.70 -7.36 -55.40
CA GLY A 57 -17.28 -7.58 -55.09
C GLY A 57 -16.67 -8.78 -55.81
N GLU A 58 -17.36 -9.36 -56.80
CA GLU A 58 -16.90 -10.55 -57.52
C GLU A 58 -15.75 -10.23 -58.50
N HIS A 59 -15.81 -9.06 -59.14
CA HIS A 59 -14.80 -8.59 -60.10
C HIS A 59 -14.64 -7.08 -59.97
N GLN A 60 -13.42 -6.58 -59.87
CA GLN A 60 -13.18 -5.14 -59.91
C GLN A 60 -13.31 -4.62 -61.37
N PRO A 61 -13.89 -3.43 -61.61
CA PRO A 61 -13.93 -2.86 -62.96
C PRO A 61 -12.53 -2.58 -63.50
N ASP A 62 -12.23 -3.08 -64.68
CA ASP A 62 -11.07 -2.70 -65.50
C ASP A 62 -11.48 -1.68 -66.58
N ASP A 63 -10.49 -1.13 -67.28
CA ASP A 63 -10.73 -0.25 -68.42
C ASP A 63 -11.47 -0.96 -69.56
N PRO A 64 -12.45 -0.28 -70.20
CA PRO A 64 -12.77 1.14 -70.06
C PRO A 64 -13.76 1.46 -68.92
N TYR A 65 -14.30 0.45 -68.21
CA TYR A 65 -15.36 0.67 -67.22
C TYR A 65 -14.88 1.50 -66.03
N ARG A 66 -13.64 1.30 -65.57
CA ARG A 66 -13.07 2.09 -64.48
C ARG A 66 -13.10 3.58 -64.77
N MET A 67 -12.58 3.99 -65.93
CA MET A 67 -12.67 5.37 -66.43
C MET A 67 -14.11 5.87 -66.56
N LEU A 68 -15.03 5.04 -67.08
CA LEU A 68 -16.43 5.43 -67.26
C LEU A 68 -17.14 5.66 -65.91
N TYR A 69 -16.81 4.87 -64.89
CA TYR A 69 -17.33 5.05 -63.53
C TYR A 69 -16.86 6.37 -62.92
N CYS A 70 -15.57 6.70 -63.04
CA CYS A 70 -15.03 8.00 -62.61
C CYS A 70 -15.74 9.16 -63.32
N ARG A 71 -15.90 9.09 -64.65
CA ARG A 71 -16.60 10.13 -65.43
C ARG A 71 -18.09 10.25 -65.07
N ALA A 72 -18.78 9.12 -64.88
CA ALA A 72 -20.21 9.09 -64.56
C ALA A 72 -20.52 9.63 -63.15
N LEU A 73 -19.63 9.38 -62.18
CA LEU A 73 -19.82 9.78 -60.79
C LEU A 73 -19.17 11.12 -60.45
N GLY A 74 -18.25 11.60 -61.29
CA GLY A 74 -17.49 12.84 -61.08
C GLY A 74 -16.43 12.73 -59.99
N LEU A 75 -15.91 11.52 -59.75
CA LEU A 75 -14.93 11.19 -58.71
C LEU A 75 -13.62 10.73 -59.34
N ASP A 76 -12.50 10.93 -58.67
CA ASP A 76 -11.22 10.40 -59.15
C ASP A 76 -11.07 8.89 -58.92
N GLU A 77 -10.10 8.27 -59.58
CA GLU A 77 -9.89 6.81 -59.50
C GLU A 77 -9.46 6.37 -58.10
N GLY A 78 -8.70 7.20 -57.38
CA GLY A 78 -8.26 6.94 -56.00
C GLY A 78 -9.42 7.00 -55.01
N GLU A 79 -10.31 7.98 -55.14
CA GLU A 79 -11.53 8.10 -54.31
C GLU A 79 -12.46 6.89 -54.48
N LEU A 80 -12.62 6.42 -55.73
CA LEU A 80 -13.61 5.40 -56.07
C LEU A 80 -13.09 3.96 -55.89
N PHE A 81 -11.80 3.75 -56.16
CA PHE A 81 -11.18 2.41 -56.20
C PHE A 81 -9.96 2.25 -55.29
N GLY A 82 -9.42 3.31 -54.71
CA GLY A 82 -8.25 3.25 -53.83
C GLY A 82 -8.58 2.66 -52.46
N ASP A 83 -7.64 1.93 -51.87
CA ASP A 83 -7.78 1.37 -50.52
C ASP A 83 -7.67 2.48 -49.47
N HIS A 84 -8.78 3.16 -49.17
CA HIS A 84 -8.89 3.95 -47.95
C HIS A 84 -9.05 2.97 -46.78
N ALA A 85 -7.94 2.42 -46.31
CA ALA A 85 -7.84 1.83 -44.98
C ALA A 85 -8.21 2.93 -43.96
N GLY A 86 -9.19 2.66 -43.09
CA GLY A 86 -9.60 3.44 -41.90
C GLY A 86 -9.56 4.97 -42.03
N ASP A 87 -10.72 5.64 -41.97
CA ASP A 87 -10.73 7.10 -41.84
C ASP A 87 -9.87 7.51 -40.62
N PRO A 88 -8.82 8.34 -40.77
CA PRO A 88 -7.94 8.74 -39.66
C PRO A 88 -8.69 9.36 -38.47
N LEU A 89 -9.89 9.90 -38.72
CA LEU A 89 -10.79 10.42 -37.70
C LEU A 89 -11.39 9.30 -36.82
N ASP A 90 -11.61 8.11 -37.39
CA ASP A 90 -12.14 6.93 -36.68
C ASP A 90 -11.07 6.36 -35.74
N ASP A 91 -9.82 6.27 -36.20
CA ASP A 91 -8.66 5.88 -35.37
C ASP A 91 -8.44 6.87 -34.18
N GLU A 92 -8.61 8.17 -34.42
CA GLU A 92 -8.52 9.20 -33.36
C GLU A 92 -9.66 9.07 -32.34
N ILE A 93 -10.88 8.80 -32.79
CA ILE A 93 -12.05 8.59 -31.92
C ILE A 93 -11.90 7.29 -31.12
N GLU A 94 -11.43 6.20 -31.72
CA GLU A 94 -11.13 4.95 -31.02
C GLU A 94 -10.05 5.14 -29.95
N ALA A 95 -8.99 5.88 -30.27
CA ALA A 95 -7.95 6.24 -29.31
C ALA A 95 -8.49 7.10 -28.15
N LEU A 96 -9.36 8.07 -28.44
CA LEU A 96 -10.02 8.90 -27.42
C LEU A 96 -10.97 8.08 -26.53
N GLU A 97 -11.78 7.18 -27.10
CA GLU A 97 -12.69 6.32 -26.36
C GLU A 97 -11.93 5.32 -25.49
N LEU A 98 -10.79 4.79 -25.96
CA LEU A 98 -9.89 3.97 -25.16
C LEU A 98 -9.32 4.78 -23.98
N ALA A 99 -8.81 5.98 -24.24
CA ALA A 99 -8.29 6.87 -23.19
C ALA A 99 -9.38 7.22 -22.15
N ARG A 100 -10.60 7.50 -22.61
CA ARG A 100 -11.76 7.77 -21.76
C ARG A 100 -12.10 6.57 -20.87
N ARG A 101 -12.14 5.35 -21.42
CA ARG A 101 -12.42 4.12 -20.66
C ARG A 101 -11.37 3.84 -19.60
N VAL A 102 -10.09 4.12 -19.89
CA VAL A 102 -8.99 3.99 -18.92
C VAL A 102 -9.10 5.02 -17.79
N ALA A 103 -9.65 6.21 -18.07
CA ALA A 103 -9.78 7.30 -17.11
C ALA A 103 -11.03 7.23 -16.19
N VAL A 104 -11.98 6.33 -16.43
CA VAL A 104 -13.18 6.19 -15.57
C VAL A 104 -12.78 5.61 -14.21
N SER A 105 -13.06 6.36 -13.14
CA SER A 105 -12.79 5.98 -11.76
C SER A 105 -14.00 6.25 -10.86
N ASP A 106 -14.34 5.26 -10.03
CA ASP A 106 -15.35 5.35 -8.98
C ASP A 106 -14.72 5.71 -7.61
N VAL A 107 -13.39 5.85 -7.53
CA VAL A 107 -12.65 6.13 -6.28
C VAL A 107 -12.43 7.63 -6.12
N GLY A 108 -11.93 8.30 -7.17
CA GLY A 108 -11.57 9.72 -7.15
C GLY A 108 -10.38 10.07 -6.24
N SER A 109 -9.66 11.14 -6.57
CA SER A 109 -8.46 11.58 -5.83
C SER A 109 -8.76 11.98 -4.37
N GLY A 110 -9.88 12.66 -4.12
CA GLY A 110 -10.24 13.14 -2.78
C GLY A 110 -10.49 12.03 -1.77
N THR A 111 -11.07 10.89 -2.20
CA THR A 111 -11.26 9.72 -1.33
C THR A 111 -9.94 9.05 -0.99
N LEU A 112 -9.02 8.94 -1.96
CA LEU A 112 -7.67 8.42 -1.71
C LEU A 112 -6.92 9.27 -0.70
N GLU A 113 -6.89 10.58 -0.88
CA GLU A 113 -6.24 11.51 0.05
C GLU A 113 -6.85 11.46 1.46
N GLN A 114 -8.16 11.22 1.57
CA GLN A 114 -8.81 11.03 2.86
C GLN A 114 -8.39 9.70 3.53
N LEU A 115 -8.24 8.64 2.74
CA LEU A 115 -7.78 7.34 3.26
C LEU A 115 -6.31 7.37 3.69
N GLU A 116 -5.46 8.03 2.92
CA GLU A 116 -4.05 8.24 3.26
C GLU A 116 -3.92 9.04 4.56
N ARG A 117 -4.70 10.12 4.72
CA ARG A 117 -4.77 10.85 6.00
C ARG A 117 -5.28 10.00 7.15
N ALA A 118 -6.28 9.15 6.91
CA ALA A 118 -6.80 8.25 7.94
C ALA A 118 -5.74 7.23 8.40
N VAL A 119 -4.87 6.75 7.50
CA VAL A 119 -3.72 5.91 7.87
C VAL A 119 -2.79 6.66 8.82
N ASP A 120 -2.40 7.87 8.46
CA ASP A 120 -1.51 8.69 9.29
C ASP A 120 -2.13 8.99 10.67
N ASP A 121 -3.41 9.35 10.71
CA ASP A 121 -4.12 9.67 11.96
C ASP A 121 -4.25 8.45 12.87
N LEU A 122 -4.50 7.26 12.32
CA LEU A 122 -4.52 6.00 13.09
C LEU A 122 -3.13 5.62 13.60
N ALA A 123 -2.08 5.82 12.80
CA ALA A 123 -0.70 5.55 13.21
C ALA A 123 -0.20 6.52 14.29
N VAL A 124 -0.67 7.77 14.29
CA VAL A 124 -0.47 8.74 15.38
C VAL A 124 -1.26 8.38 16.63
N ALA A 125 -2.49 7.86 16.48
CA ALA A 125 -3.34 7.47 17.59
C ALA A 125 -2.87 6.19 18.30
N TYR A 126 -2.08 5.34 17.62
CA TYR A 126 -1.59 4.06 18.13
C TYR A 126 -1.03 4.07 19.57
N PRO A 127 -0.04 4.91 19.91
CA PRO A 127 0.52 4.93 21.26
C PRO A 127 -0.48 5.32 22.36
N GLY A 128 -1.52 6.09 22.02
CA GLY A 128 -2.50 6.61 22.99
C GLY A 128 -3.82 5.83 23.06
N THR A 129 -4.12 4.97 22.08
CA THR A 129 -5.44 4.33 21.96
C THR A 129 -5.38 2.85 22.36
N PRO A 130 -6.29 2.35 23.22
CA PRO A 130 -6.38 0.92 23.53
C PRO A 130 -6.38 0.04 22.26
N PRO A 131 -5.59 -1.05 22.19
CA PRO A 131 -5.37 -1.76 20.93
C PRO A 131 -6.65 -2.34 20.32
N ALA A 132 -7.59 -2.79 21.14
CA ALA A 132 -8.88 -3.30 20.68
C ALA A 132 -9.73 -2.24 19.96
N LEU A 133 -9.76 -1.00 20.50
CA LEU A 133 -10.50 0.12 19.91
C LEU A 133 -9.85 0.59 18.60
N LEU A 134 -8.52 0.64 18.56
CA LEU A 134 -7.80 1.02 17.35
C LEU A 134 -7.94 -0.04 16.26
N LEU A 135 -7.89 -1.33 16.63
CA LEU A 135 -8.09 -2.44 15.71
C LEU A 135 -9.47 -2.39 15.05
N ASP A 136 -10.53 -2.10 15.81
CA ASP A 136 -11.89 -1.95 15.31
C ASP A 136 -12.01 -0.79 14.29
N ARG A 137 -11.44 0.38 14.62
CA ARG A 137 -11.34 1.52 13.68
C ARG A 137 -10.58 1.14 12.39
N THR A 138 -9.43 0.50 12.54
CA THR A 138 -8.58 0.06 11.42
C THR A 138 -9.31 -0.94 10.52
N LYS A 139 -10.05 -1.89 11.10
CA LYS A 139 -10.87 -2.86 10.36
C LYS A 139 -11.95 -2.20 9.52
N ARG A 140 -12.61 -1.13 10.00
CA ARG A 140 -13.58 -0.37 9.19
C ARG A 140 -12.95 0.23 7.94
N HIS A 141 -11.76 0.83 8.07
CA HIS A 141 -11.04 1.37 6.91
C HIS A 141 -10.60 0.26 5.95
N LEU A 142 -10.11 -0.88 6.46
CA LEU A 142 -9.77 -2.04 5.63
C LEU A 142 -10.97 -2.56 4.82
N SER A 143 -12.15 -2.67 5.45
CA SER A 143 -13.38 -3.06 4.74
C SER A 143 -13.79 -2.06 3.67
N TYR A 144 -13.54 -0.76 3.89
CA TYR A 144 -13.80 0.26 2.88
C TYR A 144 -12.81 0.19 1.71
N VAL A 145 -11.51 0.04 2.01
CA VAL A 145 -10.46 -0.17 0.99
C VAL A 145 -10.75 -1.42 0.16
N ALA A 146 -11.18 -2.53 0.77
CA ALA A 146 -11.55 -3.74 0.05
C ALA A 146 -12.68 -3.48 -0.96
N ARG A 147 -13.73 -2.75 -0.57
CA ARG A 147 -14.82 -2.36 -1.50
C ARG A 147 -14.33 -1.49 -2.66
N LEU A 148 -13.39 -0.57 -2.40
CA LEU A 148 -12.79 0.27 -3.45
C LEU A 148 -11.83 -0.51 -4.36
N ILE A 149 -11.22 -1.59 -3.85
CA ILE A 149 -10.42 -2.50 -4.68
C ILE A 149 -11.28 -3.19 -5.75
N ASP A 150 -12.55 -3.45 -5.46
CA ASP A 150 -13.49 -4.06 -6.41
C ASP A 150 -14.14 -3.05 -7.39
N ALA A 151 -13.97 -1.75 -7.16
CA ALA A 151 -14.54 -0.68 -7.98
C ALA A 151 -13.68 -0.35 -9.24
N LYS A 152 -14.26 0.36 -10.22
CA LYS A 152 -13.48 0.86 -11.37
C LYS A 152 -12.52 1.95 -10.92
N LYS A 153 -11.29 1.88 -11.41
CA LYS A 153 -10.19 2.76 -11.01
C LYS A 153 -9.06 2.68 -12.03
N THR A 154 -8.28 3.75 -12.09
CA THR A 154 -7.01 3.75 -12.83
C THR A 154 -5.96 2.88 -12.13
N LEU A 155 -4.90 2.51 -12.86
CA LEU A 155 -3.77 1.77 -12.29
C LEU A 155 -3.08 2.55 -11.16
N ALA A 156 -2.95 3.88 -11.31
CA ALA A 156 -2.34 4.74 -10.30
C ALA A 156 -3.15 4.75 -8.99
N GLU A 157 -4.48 4.87 -9.09
CA GLU A 157 -5.37 4.80 -7.94
C GLU A 157 -5.37 3.40 -7.32
N HIS A 158 -5.31 2.34 -8.13
CA HIS A 158 -5.19 0.98 -7.63
C HIS A 158 -3.92 0.80 -6.79
N ARG A 159 -2.76 1.24 -7.30
CA ARG A 159 -1.50 1.19 -6.57
C ARG A 159 -1.58 1.94 -5.24
N ARG A 160 -2.17 3.14 -5.22
CA ARG A 160 -2.39 3.92 -3.99
C ARG A 160 -3.31 3.19 -3.00
N LEU A 161 -4.41 2.58 -3.45
CA LEU A 161 -5.28 1.76 -2.59
C LEU A 161 -4.54 0.57 -1.98
N LEU A 162 -3.66 -0.09 -2.74
CA LEU A 162 -2.84 -1.18 -2.22
C LEU A 162 -1.87 -0.69 -1.14
N VAL A 163 -1.26 0.49 -1.32
CA VAL A 163 -0.42 1.14 -0.30
C VAL A 163 -1.21 1.43 0.98
N VAL A 164 -2.39 2.06 0.87
CA VAL A 164 -3.29 2.32 2.01
C VAL A 164 -3.66 1.00 2.72
N GLY A 165 -4.09 0.00 1.96
CA GLY A 165 -4.44 -1.32 2.50
C GLY A 165 -3.25 -1.99 3.20
N GLY A 166 -2.04 -1.84 2.65
CA GLY A 166 -0.79 -2.35 3.23
C GLY A 166 -0.52 -1.75 4.60
N TRP A 167 -0.55 -0.42 4.72
CA TRP A 167 -0.36 0.27 5.99
C TRP A 167 -1.44 -0.06 7.03
N LEU A 168 -2.72 -0.08 6.64
CA LEU A 168 -3.80 -0.46 7.56
C LEU A 168 -3.69 -1.91 8.02
N SER A 169 -3.30 -2.83 7.12
CA SER A 169 -3.12 -4.24 7.48
C SER A 169 -1.93 -4.41 8.44
N LEU A 170 -0.84 -3.69 8.21
CA LEU A 170 0.31 -3.65 9.11
C LEU A 170 -0.08 -3.10 10.50
N LEU A 171 -0.84 -2.01 10.58
CA LEU A 171 -1.32 -1.45 11.86
C LEU A 171 -2.25 -2.42 12.60
N ALA A 172 -3.13 -3.10 11.87
CA ALA A 172 -3.97 -4.16 12.43
C ALA A 172 -3.12 -5.31 12.98
N ALA A 173 -2.01 -5.67 12.33
CA ALA A 173 -1.09 -6.67 12.84
C ALA A 173 -0.44 -6.24 14.16
N THR A 174 0.06 -5.00 14.24
CA THR A 174 0.63 -4.44 15.48
C THR A 174 -0.38 -4.51 16.63
N CYS A 175 -1.63 -4.12 16.39
CA CYS A 175 -2.70 -4.22 17.41
C CYS A 175 -2.99 -5.68 17.80
N HIS A 176 -2.99 -6.61 16.85
CA HIS A 176 -3.17 -8.04 17.15
C HIS A 176 -2.02 -8.58 18.00
N ILE A 177 -0.78 -8.16 17.77
CA ILE A 177 0.38 -8.55 18.61
C ILE A 177 0.22 -7.98 20.01
N ASP A 178 -0.19 -6.71 20.14
CA ASP A 178 -0.48 -6.10 21.45
C ASP A 178 -1.52 -6.87 22.26
N LEU A 179 -2.51 -7.45 21.58
CA LEU A 179 -3.54 -8.32 22.15
C LEU A 179 -3.14 -9.80 22.24
N ARG A 180 -1.89 -10.15 21.88
CA ARG A 180 -1.37 -11.53 21.80
C ARG A 180 -2.17 -12.47 20.87
N GLN A 181 -2.82 -11.92 19.86
CA GLN A 181 -3.60 -12.64 18.85
C GLN A 181 -2.71 -13.01 17.65
N PHE A 182 -1.69 -13.85 17.88
CA PHE A 182 -0.58 -14.06 16.93
C PHE A 182 -0.99 -14.67 15.58
N VAL A 183 -2.00 -15.54 15.54
CA VAL A 183 -2.50 -16.11 14.27
C VAL A 183 -3.06 -15.02 13.36
N ALA A 184 -3.85 -14.10 13.94
CA ALA A 184 -4.43 -12.97 13.22
C ALA A 184 -3.35 -11.95 12.83
N ALA A 185 -2.39 -11.68 13.72
CA ALA A 185 -1.23 -10.85 13.42
C ALA A 185 -0.45 -11.36 12.20
N GLY A 186 -0.12 -12.66 12.18
CA GLY A 186 0.59 -13.29 11.07
C GLY A 186 -0.18 -13.22 9.75
N ALA A 187 -1.51 -13.39 9.78
CA ALA A 187 -2.34 -13.21 8.60
C ALA A 187 -2.28 -11.77 8.06
N ARG A 188 -2.38 -10.78 8.95
CA ARG A 188 -2.31 -9.36 8.60
C ARG A 188 -0.95 -8.91 8.08
N LEU A 189 0.14 -9.44 8.64
CA LEU A 189 1.50 -9.19 8.13
C LEU A 189 1.69 -9.76 6.73
N ARG A 190 1.22 -11.00 6.48
CA ARG A 190 1.26 -11.59 5.12
C ARG A 190 0.46 -10.77 4.12
N THR A 191 -0.75 -10.34 4.49
CA THR A 191 -1.55 -9.45 3.64
C THR A 191 -0.84 -8.13 3.36
N ALA A 192 -0.26 -7.49 4.38
CA ALA A 192 0.48 -6.23 4.21
C ALA A 192 1.68 -6.40 3.26
N ALA A 193 2.45 -7.48 3.43
CA ALA A 193 3.59 -7.79 2.56
C ALA A 193 3.17 -8.07 1.10
N GLN A 194 2.04 -8.78 0.89
CA GLN A 194 1.50 -9.02 -0.46
C GLN A 194 1.07 -7.70 -1.13
N LEU A 195 0.34 -6.85 -0.40
CA LEU A 195 -0.07 -5.54 -0.91
C LEU A 195 1.14 -4.65 -1.22
N ALA A 196 2.16 -4.68 -0.36
CA ALA A 196 3.41 -3.97 -0.58
C ALA A 196 4.16 -4.47 -1.82
N ALA A 197 4.18 -5.78 -2.08
CA ALA A 197 4.81 -6.35 -3.26
C ALA A 197 4.08 -5.91 -4.55
N HIS A 198 2.75 -5.98 -4.57
CA HIS A 198 1.96 -5.53 -5.72
C HIS A 198 2.01 -4.01 -5.94
N ALA A 199 2.21 -3.24 -4.88
CA ALA A 199 2.42 -1.79 -4.95
C ALA A 199 3.89 -1.37 -5.13
N GLU A 200 4.82 -2.34 -5.21
CA GLU A 200 6.28 -2.18 -5.13
C GLU A 200 6.69 -1.12 -4.09
N HIS A 201 6.16 -1.25 -2.87
CA HIS A 201 6.39 -0.31 -1.77
C HIS A 201 7.35 -0.93 -0.73
N PRO A 202 8.68 -0.83 -0.92
CA PRO A 202 9.68 -1.54 -0.13
C PRO A 202 9.65 -1.19 1.37
N GLU A 203 9.24 0.03 1.73
CA GLU A 203 9.18 0.43 3.13
C GLU A 203 8.11 -0.34 3.94
N ILE A 204 6.95 -0.66 3.36
CA ILE A 204 5.92 -1.47 4.06
C ILE A 204 6.43 -2.91 4.23
N ALA A 205 7.10 -3.45 3.21
CA ALA A 205 7.70 -4.78 3.29
C ALA A 205 8.76 -4.85 4.41
N ALA A 206 9.60 -3.83 4.54
CA ALA A 206 10.57 -3.74 5.64
C ALA A 206 9.90 -3.64 7.01
N TRP A 207 8.84 -2.82 7.16
CA TRP A 207 8.07 -2.75 8.39
C TRP A 207 7.39 -4.08 8.74
N CYS A 208 6.91 -4.86 7.77
CA CYS A 208 6.36 -6.19 8.04
C CYS A 208 7.41 -7.12 8.67
N LEU A 209 8.65 -7.07 8.18
CA LEU A 209 9.77 -7.83 8.74
C LEU A 209 10.14 -7.32 10.13
N GLU A 210 10.21 -6.01 10.33
CA GLU A 210 10.52 -5.39 11.63
C GLU A 210 9.46 -5.73 12.68
N THR A 211 8.18 -5.66 12.34
CA THR A 211 7.07 -6.01 13.25
C THR A 211 7.10 -7.51 13.59
N SER A 212 7.49 -8.36 12.63
CA SER A 212 7.73 -9.79 12.90
C SER A 212 8.95 -10.00 13.82
N ALA A 213 10.00 -9.20 13.66
CA ALA A 213 11.18 -9.23 14.52
C ALA A 213 10.81 -8.84 15.96
N TRP A 214 9.96 -7.82 16.12
CA TRP A 214 9.42 -7.43 17.42
C TRP A 214 8.60 -8.55 18.07
N GLN A 215 7.69 -9.20 17.34
CA GLN A 215 6.95 -10.34 17.88
C GLN A 215 7.88 -11.48 18.31
N SER A 216 8.89 -11.80 17.50
CA SER A 216 9.86 -12.87 17.79
C SER A 216 10.72 -12.53 19.02
N LEU A 217 11.13 -11.26 19.13
CA LEU A 217 11.88 -10.75 20.27
C LEU A 217 11.10 -10.86 21.57
N THR A 218 9.82 -10.46 21.58
CA THR A 218 8.98 -10.58 22.80
C THR A 218 8.58 -12.01 23.12
N ALA A 219 8.62 -12.91 22.14
CA ALA A 219 8.45 -14.36 22.35
C ALA A 219 9.70 -15.07 22.86
N GLY A 220 10.86 -14.40 22.91
CA GLY A 220 12.13 -14.99 23.35
C GLY A 220 12.97 -15.64 22.24
N ASP A 221 12.51 -15.63 20.98
CA ASP A 221 13.27 -16.16 19.85
C ASP A 221 14.21 -15.08 19.27
N TYR A 222 15.28 -14.80 20.01
CA TYR A 222 16.19 -13.70 19.69
C TYR A 222 16.98 -13.93 18.41
N ARG A 223 17.32 -15.18 18.07
CA ARG A 223 18.03 -15.47 16.82
C ARG A 223 17.14 -15.20 15.62
N HIS A 224 15.89 -15.66 15.65
CA HIS A 224 14.95 -15.36 14.59
C HIS A 224 14.65 -13.86 14.49
N ALA A 225 14.52 -13.18 15.64
CA ALA A 225 14.35 -11.73 15.67
C ALA A 225 15.53 -11.00 15.00
N LEU A 226 16.77 -11.44 15.22
CA LEU A 226 17.96 -10.87 14.60
C LEU A 226 17.90 -11.02 13.07
N ASP A 227 17.62 -12.23 12.58
CA ASP A 227 17.52 -12.52 11.15
C ASP A 227 16.47 -11.63 10.46
N LEU A 228 15.32 -11.46 11.11
CA LEU A 228 14.24 -10.59 10.65
C LEU A 228 14.63 -9.12 10.66
N SER A 229 15.30 -8.62 11.71
CA SER A 229 15.81 -7.25 11.78
C SER A 229 16.82 -6.95 10.67
N LEU A 230 17.78 -7.86 10.45
CA LEU A 230 18.75 -7.73 9.36
C LEU A 230 18.07 -7.84 7.98
N GLY A 231 17.03 -8.69 7.87
CA GLY A 231 16.17 -8.77 6.68
C GLY A 231 15.45 -7.46 6.39
N ALA A 232 14.87 -6.82 7.40
CA ALA A 232 14.20 -5.54 7.28
C ALA A 232 15.18 -4.45 6.80
N GLN A 233 16.41 -4.41 7.33
CA GLN A 233 17.45 -3.47 6.87
C GLN A 233 17.83 -3.67 5.40
N ARG A 234 17.86 -4.91 4.90
CA ARG A 234 18.17 -5.19 3.49
C ARG A 234 17.09 -4.70 2.52
N VAL A 235 15.82 -4.72 2.94
CA VAL A 235 14.68 -4.35 2.10
C VAL A 235 14.32 -2.86 2.21
N ALA A 236 14.55 -2.25 3.37
CA ALA A 236 14.19 -0.87 3.63
C ALA A 236 14.97 0.09 2.71
N PRO A 237 14.31 1.12 2.13
CA PRO A 237 15.01 2.21 1.47
C PRO A 237 16.02 2.87 2.43
N ARG A 238 17.20 3.21 1.93
CA ARG A 238 18.23 3.87 2.74
C ARG A 238 17.70 5.20 3.28
N GLY A 239 17.88 5.40 4.59
CA GLY A 239 17.41 6.61 5.29
C GLY A 239 15.90 6.63 5.58
N SER A 240 15.16 5.56 5.26
CA SER A 240 13.74 5.48 5.63
C SER A 240 13.56 5.22 7.13
N SER A 241 12.35 5.48 7.64
CA SER A 241 12.02 5.20 9.03
C SER A 241 12.09 3.71 9.35
N ALA A 242 11.68 2.85 8.41
CA ALA A 242 11.84 1.40 8.54
C ALA A 242 13.30 0.96 8.69
N TYR A 243 14.25 1.59 7.97
CA TYR A 243 15.67 1.24 8.06
C TYR A 243 16.24 1.58 9.44
N ILE A 244 15.94 2.77 9.95
CA ILE A 244 16.38 3.23 11.27
C ILE A 244 15.79 2.34 12.36
N GLN A 245 14.48 2.09 12.28
CA GLN A 245 13.80 1.20 13.22
C GLN A 245 14.39 -0.22 13.21
N ALA A 246 14.63 -0.80 12.03
CA ALA A 246 15.19 -2.15 11.93
C ALA A 246 16.61 -2.24 12.51
N THR A 247 17.39 -1.15 12.43
CA THR A 247 18.71 -1.03 13.06
C THR A 247 18.59 -0.91 14.57
N ALA A 248 17.63 -0.13 15.08
CA ALA A 248 17.36 -0.03 16.51
C ALA A 248 16.86 -1.37 17.09
N GLN A 249 16.04 -2.09 16.33
CA GLN A 249 15.54 -3.41 16.70
C GLN A 249 16.67 -4.46 16.78
N GLU A 250 17.64 -4.42 15.87
CA GLU A 250 18.86 -5.22 15.96
C GLU A 250 19.61 -4.98 17.28
N GLY A 251 19.79 -3.71 17.68
CA GLY A 251 20.43 -3.37 18.96
C GLY A 251 19.70 -3.96 20.17
N ARG A 252 18.37 -3.93 20.17
CA ARG A 252 17.53 -4.56 21.21
C ARG A 252 17.67 -6.08 21.23
N VAL A 253 17.81 -6.71 20.07
CA VAL A 253 18.05 -8.15 19.98
C VAL A 253 19.42 -8.51 20.55
N TRP A 254 20.48 -7.75 20.21
CA TRP A 254 21.81 -7.94 20.80
C TRP A 254 21.82 -7.74 22.31
N ALA A 255 21.05 -6.76 22.82
CA ALA A 255 20.92 -6.52 24.25
C ALA A 255 20.34 -7.75 24.96
N ARG A 256 19.29 -8.36 24.41
CA ARG A 256 18.69 -9.59 24.93
C ARG A 256 19.59 -10.83 24.82
N LEU A 257 20.57 -10.81 23.92
CA LEU A 257 21.60 -11.83 23.80
C LEU A 257 22.81 -11.58 24.73
N GLY A 258 22.84 -10.46 25.47
CA GLY A 258 23.97 -10.06 26.32
C GLY A 258 25.20 -9.57 25.53
N ALA A 259 25.04 -9.27 24.24
CA ALA A 259 26.11 -8.90 23.33
C ALA A 259 26.40 -7.39 23.40
N GLY A 260 27.03 -6.96 24.50
CA GLY A 260 27.25 -5.55 24.81
C GLY A 260 27.96 -4.74 23.72
N PRO A 261 29.09 -5.21 23.14
CA PRO A 261 29.75 -4.50 22.04
C PRO A 261 28.85 -4.29 20.82
N GLU A 262 28.13 -5.32 20.39
CA GLU A 262 27.22 -5.30 19.25
C GLU A 262 26.01 -4.41 19.51
N THR A 263 25.48 -4.41 20.74
CA THR A 263 24.43 -3.49 21.18
C THR A 263 24.87 -2.04 21.03
N ARG A 264 26.06 -1.67 21.52
CA ARG A 264 26.57 -0.30 21.44
C ARG A 264 26.84 0.13 20.01
N ASP A 265 27.42 -0.74 19.19
CA ASP A 265 27.63 -0.44 17.76
C ASP A 265 26.30 -0.19 17.04
N ALA A 266 25.25 -0.98 17.32
CA ALA A 266 23.92 -0.74 16.76
C ALA A 266 23.32 0.61 17.20
N LEU A 267 23.44 0.96 18.50
CA LEU A 267 23.01 2.26 19.01
C LEU A 267 23.77 3.43 18.36
N ASP A 268 25.09 3.30 18.20
CA ASP A 268 25.92 4.30 17.54
C ASP A 268 25.55 4.47 16.05
N ARG A 269 25.22 3.37 15.35
CA ARG A 269 24.69 3.42 13.98
C ARG A 269 23.37 4.18 13.92
N VAL A 270 22.44 3.91 14.84
CA VAL A 270 21.16 4.62 14.92
C VAL A 270 21.40 6.11 15.20
N ALA A 271 22.27 6.45 16.16
CA ALA A 271 22.61 7.82 16.51
C ALA A 271 23.14 8.62 15.30
N ARG A 272 23.98 8.00 14.45
CA ARG A 272 24.45 8.61 13.21
C ARG A 272 23.35 8.84 12.18
N MET A 273 22.35 7.96 12.12
CA MET A 273 21.22 8.09 11.18
C MET A 273 20.23 9.17 11.58
N ILE A 274 20.01 9.38 12.89
CA ILE A 274 19.05 10.37 13.40
C ILE A 274 19.63 11.78 13.49
N SER A 275 20.95 11.91 13.70
CA SER A 275 21.60 13.21 13.90
C SER A 275 21.28 14.27 12.83
N PRO A 276 21.14 13.95 11.53
CA PRO A 276 20.79 14.94 10.52
C PRO A 276 19.27 15.19 10.38
N LEU A 277 18.40 14.43 11.06
CA LEU A 277 16.96 14.52 10.87
C LEU A 277 16.35 15.69 11.65
N PRO A 278 15.49 16.52 11.03
CA PRO A 278 14.71 17.50 11.77
C PRO A 278 13.67 16.80 12.66
N VAL A 279 13.23 17.49 13.71
CA VAL A 279 12.06 17.04 14.48
C VAL A 279 10.84 17.11 13.54
N PRO A 280 10.11 16.00 13.33
CA PRO A 280 8.98 15.98 12.41
C PRO A 280 7.76 16.70 12.98
N ASP A 281 6.84 17.13 12.11
CA ASP A 281 5.56 17.78 12.51
C ASP A 281 4.64 16.86 13.33
N ARG A 282 4.81 15.53 13.21
CA ARG A 282 4.02 14.50 13.89
C ARG A 282 4.95 13.43 14.51
N PRO A 283 5.66 13.74 15.62
CA PRO A 283 6.61 12.81 16.26
C PRO A 283 5.95 11.55 16.85
N GLU A 284 4.64 11.53 17.01
CA GLU A 284 3.89 10.43 17.61
C GLU A 284 3.64 9.29 16.63
N HIS A 285 3.81 9.57 15.33
CA HIS A 285 3.47 8.66 14.25
C HIS A 285 4.30 7.37 14.32
N HIS A 286 3.65 6.22 14.56
CA HIS A 286 4.31 4.95 14.86
C HIS A 286 5.36 4.51 13.81
N TYR A 287 5.06 4.69 12.51
CA TYR A 287 5.93 4.31 11.39
C TYR A 287 6.88 5.42 10.91
N ARG A 288 6.97 6.54 11.64
CA ARG A 288 7.98 7.57 11.40
C ARG A 288 8.98 7.51 12.55
N TYR A 289 10.26 7.50 12.22
CA TYR A 289 11.32 7.48 13.23
C TYR A 289 11.75 8.93 13.51
N ASP A 290 11.74 9.31 14.78
CA ASP A 290 12.06 10.67 15.23
C ASP A 290 13.15 10.65 16.33
N PRO A 291 13.82 11.79 16.58
CA PRO A 291 14.88 11.87 17.58
C PRO A 291 14.42 11.50 19.01
N ALA A 292 13.22 11.91 19.41
CA ALA A 292 12.68 11.63 20.74
C ALA A 292 12.42 10.13 20.95
N LYS A 293 11.90 9.44 19.91
CA LYS A 293 11.78 7.98 19.89
C LYS A 293 13.16 7.31 19.98
N SER A 294 14.20 7.88 19.38
CA SER A 294 15.54 7.31 19.51
C SER A 294 16.07 7.28 20.94
N GLU A 295 15.87 8.35 21.71
CA GLU A 295 16.27 8.39 23.12
C GLU A 295 15.54 7.32 23.95
N ALA A 296 14.24 7.12 23.70
CA ALA A 296 13.47 6.06 24.34
C ALA A 296 13.99 4.66 23.97
N TYR A 297 14.45 4.46 22.73
CA TYR A 297 15.06 3.21 22.29
C TYR A 297 16.44 2.98 22.91
N VAL A 298 17.26 4.02 23.11
CA VAL A 298 18.53 3.92 23.84
C VAL A 298 18.28 3.45 25.26
N ALA A 299 17.37 4.13 25.99
CA ALA A 299 17.00 3.75 27.36
C ALA A 299 16.54 2.29 27.41
N THR A 300 15.57 1.90 26.57
CA THR A 300 15.06 0.52 26.50
C THR A 300 16.18 -0.48 26.24
N THR A 301 17.06 -0.20 25.28
CA THR A 301 18.09 -1.15 24.83
C THR A 301 19.15 -1.36 25.90
N LEU A 302 19.60 -0.28 26.56
CA LEU A 302 20.57 -0.38 27.65
C LEU A 302 19.95 -1.04 28.90
N SER A 303 18.70 -0.73 29.23
CA SER A 303 17.97 -1.42 30.32
C SER A 303 17.90 -2.92 30.08
N TRP A 304 17.65 -3.35 28.84
CA TRP A 304 17.58 -4.77 28.49
C TRP A 304 18.93 -5.47 28.47
N LEU A 305 20.01 -4.74 28.22
CA LEU A 305 21.38 -5.24 28.34
C LEU A 305 21.78 -5.42 29.82
N GLY A 306 21.08 -4.74 30.74
CA GLY A 306 21.48 -4.65 32.15
C GLY A 306 22.64 -3.69 32.37
N ASP A 307 22.81 -2.69 31.50
CA ASP A 307 23.85 -1.67 31.63
C ASP A 307 23.35 -0.53 32.56
N PRO A 308 23.99 -0.27 33.71
CA PRO A 308 23.57 0.80 34.63
C PRO A 308 23.56 2.19 33.99
N ALA A 309 24.29 2.40 32.88
CA ALA A 309 24.23 3.64 32.12
C ALA A 309 22.82 3.95 31.57
N ALA A 310 21.91 2.97 31.55
CA ALA A 310 20.52 3.15 31.16
C ALA A 310 19.73 4.12 32.05
N GLU A 311 20.05 4.19 33.35
CA GLU A 311 19.26 4.93 34.34
C GLU A 311 19.04 6.41 33.98
N PRO A 312 20.07 7.23 33.71
CA PRO A 312 19.86 8.64 33.37
C PRO A 312 19.00 8.83 32.10
N TYR A 313 19.17 7.97 31.09
CA TYR A 313 18.35 8.02 29.88
C TYR A 313 16.90 7.64 30.19
N ALA A 314 16.68 6.59 30.98
CA ALA A 314 15.34 6.13 31.33
C ALA A 314 14.58 7.16 32.17
N ARG A 315 15.25 7.83 33.12
CA ARG A 315 14.68 8.94 33.90
C ARG A 315 14.28 10.13 33.01
N GLN A 316 15.17 10.53 32.09
CA GLN A 316 14.90 11.64 31.16
C GLN A 316 13.70 11.33 30.26
N VAL A 317 13.65 10.10 29.71
CA VAL A 317 12.55 9.64 28.86
C VAL A 317 11.24 9.63 29.64
N LEU A 318 11.22 9.09 30.86
CA LEU A 318 10.01 9.05 31.69
C LEU A 318 9.52 10.46 32.01
N ALA A 319 10.42 11.35 32.47
CA ALA A 319 10.08 12.73 32.79
C ALA A 319 9.44 13.47 31.60
N ARG A 320 9.98 13.27 30.38
CA ARG A 320 9.39 13.86 29.17
C ARG A 320 8.01 13.28 28.85
N LEU A 321 7.81 11.97 29.01
CA LEU A 321 6.53 11.32 28.69
C LEU A 321 5.40 11.70 29.67
N GLU A 322 5.76 12.07 30.90
CA GLU A 322 4.84 12.56 31.94
C GLU A 322 4.65 14.09 31.92
N SER A 323 5.59 14.81 31.29
CA SER A 323 5.53 16.26 31.16
C SER A 323 4.30 16.72 30.38
N VAL A 324 3.69 17.80 30.86
CA VAL A 324 2.65 18.57 30.14
C VAL A 324 3.24 19.76 29.37
N SER A 325 4.55 20.02 29.51
CA SER A 325 5.21 21.19 28.96
C SER A 325 5.45 21.10 27.45
N ASP A 326 5.66 19.88 26.94
CA ASP A 326 5.99 19.63 25.53
C ASP A 326 4.81 19.05 24.73
N GLY A 327 3.61 19.00 25.33
CA GLY A 327 2.42 18.42 24.71
C GLY A 327 1.53 17.66 25.71
N PRO A 328 0.47 16.99 25.23
CA PRO A 328 -0.33 16.12 26.08
C PRO A 328 0.51 14.93 26.56
N PRO A 329 0.34 14.50 27.82
CA PRO A 329 1.11 13.38 28.37
C PRO A 329 0.83 12.10 27.58
N HIS A 330 1.81 11.19 27.56
CA HIS A 330 1.72 9.91 26.85
C HIS A 330 1.63 8.74 27.85
N PRO A 331 0.51 8.59 28.58
CA PRO A 331 0.46 7.76 29.78
C PRO A 331 0.77 6.28 29.51
N ARG A 332 0.38 5.75 28.34
CA ARG A 332 0.73 4.39 27.93
C ARG A 332 2.23 4.19 27.64
N ARG A 333 2.88 5.15 26.97
CA ARG A 333 4.34 5.09 26.75
C ARG A 333 5.09 5.24 28.07
N ALA A 334 4.60 6.09 28.98
CA ALA A 334 5.17 6.26 30.31
C ALA A 334 5.14 4.94 31.12
N VAL A 335 4.08 4.15 31.02
CA VAL A 335 4.01 2.82 31.66
C VAL A 335 5.13 1.89 31.17
N SER A 336 5.37 1.83 29.86
CA SER A 336 6.48 1.05 29.29
C SER A 336 7.84 1.56 29.78
N ALA A 337 8.02 2.89 29.81
CA ALA A 337 9.25 3.53 30.26
C ALA A 337 9.52 3.34 31.76
N ARG A 338 8.48 3.26 32.60
CA ARG A 338 8.62 2.91 34.03
C ARG A 338 9.20 1.52 34.21
N LEU A 339 8.75 0.54 33.42
CA LEU A 339 9.31 -0.82 33.47
C LEU A 339 10.76 -0.86 32.96
N ASP A 340 11.09 -0.11 31.90
CA ASP A 340 12.47 0.00 31.43
C ASP A 340 13.37 0.73 32.45
N LEU A 341 12.85 1.74 33.17
CA LEU A 341 13.55 2.39 34.29
C LEU A 341 13.72 1.44 35.47
N ALA A 342 12.71 0.66 35.84
CA ALA A 342 12.81 -0.33 36.91
C ALA A 342 13.92 -1.37 36.61
N LEU A 343 14.02 -1.84 35.37
CA LEU A 343 15.13 -2.71 34.94
C LEU A 343 16.51 -2.02 35.05
N ALA A 344 16.61 -0.74 34.67
CA ALA A 344 17.85 0.03 34.83
C ALA A 344 18.25 0.19 36.31
N LEU A 345 17.29 0.50 37.18
CA LEU A 345 17.50 0.64 38.63
C LEU A 345 17.92 -0.68 39.26
N LEU A 346 17.34 -1.82 38.84
CA LEU A 346 17.78 -3.14 39.28
C LEU A 346 19.24 -3.44 38.87
N ALA A 347 19.67 -2.98 37.70
CA ALA A 347 21.07 -3.09 37.26
C ALA A 347 22.00 -2.13 38.04
N ALA A 348 21.48 -0.99 38.49
CA ALA A 348 22.19 -0.01 39.32
C ALA A 348 22.12 -0.31 40.84
N ASP A 349 21.60 -1.47 41.24
CA ASP A 349 21.43 -1.90 42.64
C ASP A 349 20.53 -0.97 43.48
N GLN A 350 19.45 -0.47 42.86
CA GLN A 350 18.40 0.35 43.50
C GLN A 350 17.04 -0.37 43.44
N PRO A 351 16.87 -1.49 44.17
CA PRO A 351 15.74 -2.39 43.96
C PRO A 351 14.43 -1.89 44.56
N ASP A 352 14.47 -1.04 45.59
CA ASP A 352 13.28 -0.47 46.25
C ASP A 352 12.48 0.43 45.28
N GLU A 353 13.15 1.42 44.68
CA GLU A 353 12.53 2.32 43.67
C GLU A 353 12.06 1.54 42.43
N ALA A 354 12.78 0.47 42.05
CA ALA A 354 12.38 -0.39 40.95
C ALA A 354 11.05 -1.10 41.22
N GLY A 355 10.85 -1.57 42.46
CA GLY A 355 9.60 -2.19 42.92
C GLY A 355 8.41 -1.23 42.81
N ASP A 356 8.55 -0.03 43.37
CA ASP A 356 7.52 1.02 43.35
C ASP A 356 7.11 1.43 41.93
N LEU A 357 8.09 1.61 41.04
CA LEU A 357 7.84 1.96 39.64
C LEU A 357 7.12 0.83 38.89
N ALA A 358 7.49 -0.42 39.16
CA ALA A 358 6.82 -1.58 38.57
C ALA A 358 5.38 -1.73 39.08
N LEU A 359 5.15 -1.50 40.38
CA LEU A 359 3.80 -1.56 40.96
C LEU A 359 2.91 -0.49 40.35
N THR A 360 3.42 0.74 40.21
CA THR A 360 2.73 1.84 39.53
C THR A 360 2.41 1.50 38.07
N ALA A 361 3.34 0.86 37.36
CA ALA A 361 3.13 0.46 35.97
C ALA A 361 2.06 -0.64 35.83
N VAL A 362 2.10 -1.67 36.68
CA VAL A 362 1.17 -2.81 36.67
C VAL A 362 -0.25 -2.39 37.06
N THR A 363 -0.39 -1.53 38.06
CA THR A 363 -1.70 -1.05 38.56
C THR A 363 -2.32 0.07 37.71
N SER A 364 -1.60 0.58 36.71
CA SER A 364 -2.06 1.70 35.87
C SER A 364 -3.31 1.42 35.04
N GLY A 365 -3.67 0.15 34.79
CA GLY A 365 -4.72 -0.23 33.85
C GLY A 365 -4.39 0.05 32.38
N LEU A 366 -3.16 0.48 32.08
CA LEU A 366 -2.73 0.94 30.76
C LEU A 366 -1.66 0.02 30.11
N LEU A 367 -1.14 -0.95 30.86
CA LEU A 367 -0.17 -1.93 30.38
C LEU A 367 -0.85 -2.93 29.43
N VAL A 368 -0.28 -3.11 28.24
CA VAL A 368 -0.83 -4.04 27.23
C VAL A 368 -0.26 -5.45 27.36
N PRO A 369 -1.01 -6.50 26.96
CA PRO A 369 -0.57 -7.89 27.08
C PRO A 369 0.79 -8.22 26.44
N SER A 370 1.15 -7.58 25.33
CA SER A 370 2.47 -7.74 24.69
C SER A 370 3.66 -7.28 25.54
N GLN A 371 3.42 -6.55 26.63
CA GLN A 371 4.44 -6.00 27.52
C GLN A 371 4.47 -6.68 28.90
N TYR A 372 3.56 -7.60 29.19
CA TYR A 372 3.50 -8.29 30.49
C TYR A 372 4.79 -9.01 30.87
N TRP A 373 5.58 -9.42 29.88
CA TRP A 373 6.89 -10.03 30.12
C TRP A 373 7.88 -9.08 30.81
N ARG A 374 7.80 -7.76 30.55
CA ARG A 374 8.68 -6.76 31.20
C ARG A 374 8.41 -6.67 32.70
N ALA A 375 7.14 -6.63 33.07
CA ALA A 375 6.72 -6.64 34.47
C ALA A 375 7.15 -7.95 35.16
N GLN A 376 6.99 -9.09 34.48
CA GLN A 376 7.42 -10.40 35.00
C GLN A 376 8.93 -10.45 35.28
N GLU A 377 9.76 -9.82 34.45
CA GLU A 377 11.22 -9.76 34.68
C GLU A 377 11.57 -8.94 35.92
N VAL A 378 10.93 -7.78 36.10
CA VAL A 378 11.11 -6.97 37.32
C VAL A 378 10.65 -7.76 38.55
N ILE A 379 9.47 -8.39 38.50
CA ILE A 379 8.94 -9.24 39.58
C ILE A 379 9.94 -10.33 39.96
N THR A 380 10.45 -11.07 38.97
CA THR A 380 11.41 -12.16 39.22
C THR A 380 12.68 -11.65 39.90
N SER A 381 13.14 -10.46 39.51
CA SER A 381 14.35 -9.82 40.05
C SER A 381 14.15 -9.29 41.48
N VAL A 382 12.96 -8.77 41.78
CA VAL A 382 12.53 -8.28 43.09
C VAL A 382 12.29 -9.46 44.06
N GLU A 383 11.64 -10.53 43.59
CA GLU A 383 11.44 -11.78 44.35
C GLU A 383 12.77 -12.44 44.73
N ALA A 384 13.73 -12.49 43.79
CA ALA A 384 15.07 -13.05 44.04
C ALA A 384 15.87 -12.28 45.09
N ARG A 385 15.54 -11.01 45.32
CA ARG A 385 16.15 -10.15 46.35
C ARG A 385 15.37 -10.12 47.67
N HIS A 386 14.24 -10.83 47.76
CA HIS A 386 13.37 -10.88 48.94
C HIS A 386 12.87 -9.51 49.42
N LEU A 387 12.58 -8.60 48.48
CA LEU A 387 12.02 -7.30 48.82
C LEU A 387 10.55 -7.40 49.30
N PRO A 388 10.10 -6.53 50.22
CA PRO A 388 8.74 -6.55 50.73
C PRO A 388 7.68 -6.28 49.65
N GLU A 389 7.99 -5.46 48.64
CA GLU A 389 7.11 -5.11 47.52
C GLU A 389 6.82 -6.31 46.59
N ALA A 390 7.59 -7.40 46.69
CA ALA A 390 7.47 -8.57 45.83
C ALA A 390 6.07 -9.19 45.85
N VAL A 391 5.45 -9.29 47.04
CA VAL A 391 4.14 -9.93 47.23
C VAL A 391 3.04 -9.09 46.58
N GLU A 392 3.00 -7.79 46.91
CA GLU A 392 2.01 -6.85 46.37
C GLU A 392 2.12 -6.74 44.84
N LEU A 393 3.34 -6.62 44.31
CA LEU A 393 3.58 -6.55 42.88
C LEU A 393 3.14 -7.84 42.16
N ARG A 394 3.38 -9.01 42.77
CA ARG A 394 2.96 -10.31 42.22
C ARG A 394 1.43 -10.44 42.20
N GLU A 395 0.75 -10.03 43.25
CA GLU A 395 -0.72 -10.04 43.33
C GLU A 395 -1.33 -9.12 42.25
N ALA A 396 -0.87 -7.86 42.18
CA ALA A 396 -1.31 -6.91 41.16
C ALA A 396 -1.08 -7.42 39.73
N TYR A 397 0.03 -8.12 39.48
CA TYR A 397 0.33 -8.71 38.18
C TYR A 397 -0.61 -9.86 37.81
N LEU A 398 -0.97 -10.71 38.78
CA LEU A 398 -1.90 -11.81 38.58
C LEU A 398 -3.31 -11.30 38.28
N GLU A 399 -3.75 -10.23 38.96
CA GLU A 399 -5.02 -9.55 38.67
C GLU A 399 -5.03 -8.96 37.26
N LEU A 400 -3.95 -8.29 36.85
CA LEU A 400 -3.79 -7.73 35.51
C LEU A 400 -3.83 -8.81 34.41
N CYS A 401 -3.17 -9.95 34.64
CA CYS A 401 -3.10 -11.05 33.68
C CYS A 401 -4.33 -11.97 33.70
N GLY A 402 -5.17 -11.86 34.74
CA GLY A 402 -6.38 -12.68 34.89
C GLY A 402 -7.37 -12.45 33.75
N PRO A 403 -8.30 -13.39 33.51
CA PRO A 403 -9.38 -13.16 32.57
C PRO A 403 -10.16 -11.94 33.04
N SER A 404 -10.24 -10.90 32.20
CA SER A 404 -11.03 -9.70 32.48
C SER A 404 -12.44 -10.14 32.85
N GLN A 405 -12.82 -10.01 34.12
CA GLN A 405 -14.23 -10.03 34.45
C GLN A 405 -14.85 -8.81 33.76
N GLU A 406 -15.99 -9.03 33.11
CA GLU A 406 -16.84 -8.03 32.42
C GLU A 406 -16.59 -7.82 30.91
N GLY A 407 -17.31 -8.59 30.10
CA GLY A 407 -18.06 -8.01 28.98
C GLY A 407 -19.54 -7.95 29.39
N PRO A 408 -20.26 -6.83 29.20
CA PRO A 408 -21.69 -6.79 29.48
C PRO A 408 -22.44 -7.68 28.48
N ALA A 409 -23.51 -8.29 28.99
CA ALA A 409 -24.45 -9.16 28.28
C ALA A 409 -25.18 -8.48 27.10
#